data_AF-A0A822C3Q6-F1
#
_entry.id   AF-A0A822C3Q6-F1
#
_cell.length_a   1.000
_cell.length_b   1.000
_cell.length_c   1.000
_cell.angle_alpha   90.00
_cell.angle_beta   90.00
_cell.angle_gamma   90.00
#
_symmetry.space_group_name_H-M   'P 1'
#
loop_
_entity.id
_entity.type
_entity.pdbx_description
1 polymer ?
#
loop_
_entity_poly.entity_id
_entity_poly.type
_entity_poly.pdbx_seq_one_letter_code
_entity_poly.pdbx_strand_id
1 'polypeptide(L)'
;AHILQFQFYRAMCRLQGVTKRLHMCDIYGNKDVGKKFKEMLSMGCSKSWSEILESLTGENKLESKAMLDYFQPLYNWLKMENLARDFDENMTNFIILLLFISSFQFSISNRKQNHYDQKQFEEIIEILKIKFTDELEELISTNYNIEHHNDNPKQSENYESEVDSNDHVDIKLWNKLNEKDMKKMPVIAA
;
A
#
# COMPACT_ATOMS: atom_id res chain seq x y z
N ALA A 1 1.35 -24.53 -0.93
CA ALA A 1 0.56 -24.53 0.33
C ALA A 1 0.24 -23.12 0.85
N HIS A 2 1.06 -22.10 0.55
CA HIS A 2 0.95 -20.77 1.16
C HIS A 2 -0.32 -19.97 0.87
N ILE A 3 -1.10 -20.27 -0.17
CA ILE A 3 -2.38 -19.59 -0.44
C ILE A 3 -3.52 -20.27 0.33
N LEU A 4 -3.63 -21.60 0.19
CA LEU A 4 -4.67 -22.41 0.85
C LEU A 4 -4.69 -22.26 2.37
N GLN A 5 -3.51 -22.12 3.02
CA GLN A 5 -3.44 -21.95 4.47
C GLN A 5 -4.24 -20.73 4.94
N PHE A 6 -4.18 -19.60 4.22
CA PHE A 6 -4.93 -18.40 4.57
C PHE A 6 -6.42 -18.56 4.26
N GLN A 7 -6.76 -19.29 3.19
CA GLN A 7 -8.15 -19.56 2.85
C GLN A 7 -8.84 -20.44 3.91
N PHE A 8 -8.17 -21.50 4.37
CA PHE A 8 -8.65 -22.32 5.50
C PHE A 8 -8.73 -21.51 6.79
N TYR A 9 -7.68 -20.73 7.09
CA TYR A 9 -7.66 -19.91 8.29
C TYR A 9 -8.79 -18.87 8.30
N ARG A 10 -9.05 -18.19 7.17
CA ARG A 10 -10.19 -17.28 6.98
C ARG A 10 -11.52 -17.97 7.25
N ALA A 11 -11.73 -19.16 6.71
CA ALA A 11 -12.94 -19.93 6.97
C ALA A 11 -13.10 -20.30 8.45
N MET A 12 -12.04 -20.80 9.08
CA MET A 12 -12.03 -21.14 10.50
C MET A 12 -12.31 -19.93 11.40
N CYS A 13 -11.78 -18.76 11.05
CA CYS A 13 -12.06 -17.50 11.76
C CYS A 13 -13.51 -17.03 11.58
N ARG A 14 -14.09 -17.19 10.38
CA ARG A 14 -15.50 -16.90 10.11
C ARG A 14 -16.44 -17.77 10.95
N LEU A 15 -16.09 -19.04 11.21
CA LEU A 15 -16.86 -19.92 12.10
C LEU A 15 -16.96 -19.38 13.54
N GLN A 16 -16.01 -18.53 13.96
CA GLN A 16 -16.00 -17.87 15.26
C GLN A 16 -16.64 -16.48 15.25
N GLY A 17 -17.19 -16.04 14.10
CA GLY A 17 -17.73 -14.70 13.91
C GLY A 17 -16.69 -13.61 13.65
N VAL A 18 -15.40 -13.96 13.49
CA VAL A 18 -14.33 -13.00 13.20
C VAL A 18 -14.19 -12.83 11.69
N THR A 19 -14.54 -11.65 11.17
CA THR A 19 -14.56 -11.39 9.71
C THR A 19 -13.59 -10.29 9.26
N LYS A 20 -13.21 -9.35 10.13
CA LYS A 20 -12.47 -8.13 9.75
C LYS A 20 -10.98 -8.13 10.06
N ARG A 21 -10.55 -8.73 11.18
CA ARG A 21 -9.15 -8.72 11.63
C ARG A 21 -8.58 -10.13 11.55
N LEU A 22 -8.32 -10.59 10.32
CA LEU A 22 -7.90 -11.98 10.11
C LEU A 22 -6.59 -12.28 10.83
N HIS A 23 -5.61 -11.37 10.80
CA HIS A 23 -4.34 -11.48 11.52
C HIS A 23 -4.44 -11.44 13.07
N MET A 24 -5.62 -11.14 13.64
CA MET A 24 -5.84 -11.17 15.10
C MET A 24 -6.69 -12.36 15.54
N CYS A 25 -7.09 -13.23 14.61
CA CYS A 25 -7.95 -14.34 14.91
C CYS A 25 -7.19 -15.44 15.65
N ASP A 26 -7.69 -15.89 16.78
CA ASP A 26 -7.17 -17.08 17.44
C ASP A 26 -8.19 -18.21 17.32
N ILE A 27 -7.76 -19.37 16.80
CA ILE A 27 -8.58 -20.58 16.68
C ILE A 27 -8.32 -21.57 17.82
N TYR A 28 -7.39 -21.26 18.72
CA TYR A 28 -7.00 -22.13 19.82
C TYR A 28 -8.18 -22.44 20.75
N GLY A 29 -8.28 -23.70 21.15
CA GLY A 29 -9.33 -24.17 22.08
C GLY A 29 -10.74 -24.27 21.48
N ASN A 30 -10.97 -23.84 20.24
CA ASN A 30 -12.30 -23.90 19.63
C ASN A 30 -12.61 -25.31 19.08
N LYS A 31 -13.45 -26.05 19.82
CA LYS A 31 -13.84 -27.41 19.46
C LYS A 31 -14.71 -27.50 18.22
N ASP A 32 -15.54 -26.49 17.96
CA ASP A 32 -16.45 -26.48 16.80
C ASP A 32 -15.67 -26.28 15.50
N VAL A 33 -14.70 -25.35 15.51
CA VAL A 33 -13.73 -25.18 14.43
C VAL A 33 -12.93 -26.47 14.21
N GLY A 34 -12.40 -27.06 15.28
CA GLY A 34 -11.64 -28.31 15.20
C GLY A 34 -12.46 -29.48 14.65
N LYS A 35 -13.76 -29.57 15.01
CA LYS A 35 -14.68 -30.58 14.47
C LYS A 35 -14.87 -30.40 12.96
N LYS A 36 -15.13 -29.18 12.49
CA LYS A 36 -15.28 -28.87 11.06
C LYS A 36 -14.02 -29.14 10.27
N PHE A 37 -12.87 -28.74 10.80
CA PHE A 37 -11.57 -29.00 10.18
C PHE A 37 -11.27 -30.51 10.11
N LYS A 38 -11.60 -31.27 11.17
CA LYS A 38 -11.47 -32.73 11.17
C LYS A 38 -12.40 -33.41 10.16
N GLU A 39 -13.66 -32.95 10.04
CA GLU A 39 -14.61 -33.43 9.03
C GLU A 39 -14.01 -33.28 7.63
N MET A 40 -13.49 -32.10 7.29
CA MET A 40 -12.81 -31.83 6.03
C MET A 40 -11.62 -32.79 5.81
N LEU A 41 -10.70 -32.89 6.79
CA LEU A 41 -9.51 -33.75 6.68
C LEU A 41 -9.86 -35.24 6.56
N SER A 42 -10.96 -35.69 7.18
CA SER A 42 -11.40 -37.09 7.14
C SER A 42 -11.82 -37.55 5.75
N MET A 43 -12.17 -36.62 4.85
CA MET A 43 -12.52 -36.95 3.47
C MET A 43 -11.31 -37.47 2.69
N GLY A 44 -10.09 -37.07 3.05
CA GLY A 44 -8.84 -37.52 2.40
C GLY A 44 -8.91 -37.40 0.88
N CYS A 45 -8.57 -38.47 0.17
CA CYS A 45 -8.64 -38.54 -1.30
C CYS A 45 -9.98 -39.07 -1.84
N SER A 46 -11.01 -39.24 -0.99
CA SER A 46 -12.30 -39.80 -1.42
C SER A 46 -13.18 -38.83 -2.20
N LYS A 47 -12.89 -37.53 -2.10
CA LYS A 47 -13.60 -36.43 -2.76
C LYS A 47 -12.62 -35.58 -3.55
N SER A 48 -13.11 -34.83 -4.53
CA SER A 48 -12.27 -33.88 -5.24
C SER A 48 -11.81 -32.76 -4.29
N TRP A 49 -10.62 -32.21 -4.53
CA TRP A 49 -10.05 -31.16 -3.68
C TRP A 49 -10.96 -29.92 -3.58
N SER A 50 -11.73 -29.63 -4.64
CA SER A 50 -12.65 -28.50 -4.72
C SER A 50 -13.88 -28.70 -3.82
N GLU A 51 -14.45 -29.92 -3.80
CA GLU A 51 -15.53 -30.29 -2.88
C GLU A 51 -15.06 -30.27 -1.41
N ILE A 52 -13.83 -30.72 -1.16
CA ILE A 52 -13.23 -30.69 0.19
C ILE A 52 -13.05 -29.25 0.65
N LEU A 53 -12.52 -28.38 -0.20
CA LEU A 53 -12.35 -26.96 0.09
C LEU A 53 -13.70 -26.31 0.42
N GLU A 54 -14.71 -26.53 -0.44
CA GLU A 54 -16.05 -25.97 -0.28
C GLU A 54 -16.71 -26.41 1.04
N SER A 55 -16.45 -27.65 1.49
CA SER A 55 -17.00 -28.17 2.74
C SER A 55 -16.62 -27.37 3.99
N LEU A 56 -15.45 -26.70 3.98
CA LEU A 56 -14.97 -25.87 5.08
C LEU A 56 -15.13 -24.38 4.80
N THR A 57 -14.82 -23.94 3.58
CA THR A 57 -14.73 -22.50 3.25
C THR A 57 -15.99 -21.94 2.61
N GLY A 58 -16.86 -22.79 2.06
CA GLY A 58 -17.96 -22.38 1.17
C GLY A 58 -17.49 -21.91 -0.22
N GLU A 59 -16.19 -22.03 -0.51
CA GLU A 59 -15.56 -21.60 -1.76
C GLU A 59 -14.97 -22.84 -2.45
N ASN A 60 -15.17 -22.96 -3.76
CA ASN A 60 -14.73 -24.14 -4.53
C ASN A 60 -13.45 -23.89 -5.35
N LYS A 61 -12.89 -22.68 -5.28
CA LYS A 61 -11.69 -22.25 -6.01
C LYS A 61 -10.62 -21.75 -5.06
N LEU A 62 -9.37 -21.80 -5.53
CA LEU A 62 -8.24 -21.22 -4.83
C LEU A 62 -8.29 -19.69 -4.96
N GLU A 63 -8.32 -18.98 -3.83
CA GLU A 63 -8.35 -17.51 -3.80
C GLU A 63 -7.17 -16.93 -3.00
N SER A 64 -6.51 -15.92 -3.57
CA SER A 64 -5.46 -15.14 -2.86
C SER A 64 -6.02 -14.08 -1.92
N LYS A 65 -7.32 -13.77 -2.01
CA LYS A 65 -7.97 -12.72 -1.22
C LYS A 65 -7.76 -12.90 0.28
N ALA A 66 -7.82 -14.12 0.79
CA ALA A 66 -7.60 -14.39 2.21
C ALA A 66 -6.18 -14.02 2.68
N MET A 67 -5.17 -14.15 1.80
CA MET A 67 -3.81 -13.73 2.08
C MET A 67 -3.69 -12.20 2.09
N LEU A 68 -4.33 -11.53 1.12
CA LEU A 68 -4.38 -10.06 1.08
C LEU A 68 -5.08 -9.48 2.32
N ASP A 69 -6.23 -10.04 2.70
CA ASP A 69 -6.97 -9.66 3.91
C ASP A 69 -6.11 -9.80 5.18
N TYR A 70 -5.26 -10.83 5.24
CA TYR A 70 -4.35 -11.05 6.37
C TYR A 70 -3.27 -9.98 6.47
N PHE A 71 -2.62 -9.65 5.34
CA PHE A 71 -1.49 -8.71 5.28
C PHE A 71 -1.89 -7.25 5.03
N GLN A 72 -3.17 -6.94 4.91
CA GLN A 72 -3.68 -5.60 4.60
C GLN A 72 -3.05 -4.48 5.46
N PRO A 73 -2.89 -4.62 6.80
CA PRO A 73 -2.26 -3.55 7.59
C PRO A 73 -0.80 -3.31 7.20
N LEU A 74 -0.02 -4.38 6.97
CA LEU A 74 1.37 -4.27 6.56
C LEU A 74 1.49 -3.69 5.16
N TYR A 75 0.62 -4.10 4.23
CA TYR A 75 0.58 -3.55 2.89
C TYR A 75 0.32 -2.03 2.90
N ASN A 76 -0.68 -1.58 3.68
CA ASN A 76 -0.96 -0.15 3.83
C ASN A 76 0.23 0.61 4.42
N TRP A 77 0.90 0.05 5.44
CA TRP A 77 2.08 0.65 6.03
C TRP A 77 3.25 0.73 5.03
N LEU A 78 3.49 -0.34 4.27
CA LEU A 78 4.54 -0.37 3.24
C LEU A 78 4.29 0.66 2.15
N LYS A 79 3.03 0.82 1.71
CA LYS A 79 2.67 1.84 0.71
C LYS A 79 3.00 3.24 1.20
N MET A 80 2.66 3.56 2.45
CA MET A 80 2.98 4.86 3.05
C MET A 80 4.49 5.09 3.22
N GLU A 81 5.21 4.08 3.70
CA GLU A 81 6.66 4.18 3.93
C GLU A 81 7.42 4.31 2.60
N ASN A 82 6.98 3.61 1.55
CA ASN A 82 7.57 3.73 0.22
C ASN A 82 7.40 5.13 -0.35
N LEU A 83 6.19 5.69 -0.26
CA LEU A 83 5.92 7.07 -0.68
C LEU A 83 6.77 8.10 0.07
N ALA A 84 6.96 7.90 1.38
CA ALA A 84 7.81 8.79 2.18
C ALA A 84 9.27 8.76 1.71
N ARG A 85 9.78 7.57 1.34
CA ARG A 85 11.16 7.39 0.87
C ARG A 85 11.39 7.91 -0.55
N ASP A 86 10.43 7.72 -1.44
CA ASP A 86 10.48 8.29 -2.79
C ASP A 86 10.47 9.83 -2.75
N PHE A 87 9.74 10.40 -1.80
CA PHE A 87 9.76 11.84 -1.55
C PHE A 87 11.13 12.31 -1.05
N ASP A 88 11.79 11.58 -0.14
CA ASP A 88 13.12 11.93 0.39
C ASP A 88 14.23 11.90 -0.69
N GLU A 89 14.23 10.91 -1.60
CA GLU A 89 15.22 10.82 -2.68
C GLU A 89 15.06 11.98 -3.69
N ASN A 90 13.83 12.36 -4.02
CA ASN A 90 13.56 13.47 -4.95
C ASN A 90 13.76 14.85 -4.30
N MET A 91 13.43 15.00 -3.01
CA MET A 91 13.63 16.26 -2.28
C MET A 91 15.09 16.63 -2.12
N THR A 92 16.00 15.66 -1.98
CA THR A 92 17.44 15.96 -1.88
C THR A 92 17.96 16.59 -3.18
N ASN A 93 17.53 16.09 -4.33
CA ASN A 93 17.87 16.65 -5.64
C ASN A 93 17.26 18.05 -5.83
N PHE A 94 16.03 18.28 -5.36
CA PHE A 94 15.39 19.59 -5.42
C PHE A 94 16.05 20.61 -4.49
N ILE A 95 16.41 20.22 -3.26
CA ILE A 95 17.16 21.08 -2.33
C ILE A 95 18.53 21.44 -2.91
N ILE A 96 19.26 20.48 -3.49
CA ILE A 96 20.52 20.75 -4.18
C ILE A 96 20.28 21.73 -5.33
N LEU A 97 19.24 21.54 -6.15
CA LEU A 97 18.87 22.46 -7.22
C LEU A 97 18.55 23.87 -6.69
N LEU A 98 17.80 23.99 -5.58
CA LEU A 98 17.51 25.29 -4.94
C LEU A 98 18.76 25.95 -4.35
N LEU A 99 19.69 25.17 -3.80
CA LEU A 99 21.00 25.66 -3.34
C LEU A 99 21.86 26.14 -4.52
N PHE A 100 21.82 25.44 -5.66
CA PHE A 100 22.47 25.88 -6.89
C PHE A 100 21.81 27.13 -7.48
N ILE A 101 20.48 27.19 -7.54
CA ILE A 101 19.74 28.35 -8.04
C ILE A 101 19.97 29.55 -7.13
N SER A 102 19.95 29.40 -5.80
CA SER A 102 20.23 30.51 -4.88
C SER A 102 21.69 30.98 -4.96
N SER A 103 22.65 30.07 -5.10
CA SER A 103 24.07 30.42 -5.32
C SER A 103 24.29 31.10 -6.67
N PHE A 104 23.57 30.65 -7.71
CA PHE A 104 23.59 31.25 -9.04
C PHE A 104 22.90 32.62 -9.05
N GLN A 105 21.74 32.76 -8.41
CA GLN A 105 21.02 34.02 -8.18
C GLN A 105 21.87 35.01 -7.38
N PHE A 106 22.61 34.54 -6.38
CA PHE A 106 23.56 35.34 -5.60
C PHE A 106 24.75 35.80 -6.44
N SER A 107 25.28 34.93 -7.32
CA SER A 107 26.35 35.26 -8.28
C SER A 107 25.91 36.27 -9.35
N ILE A 108 24.68 36.14 -9.88
CA ILE A 108 24.06 37.10 -10.79
C ILE A 108 23.81 38.44 -10.10
N SER A 109 23.37 38.45 -8.83
CA SER A 109 23.14 39.67 -8.04
C SER A 109 24.42 40.48 -7.79
N ASN A 110 25.58 39.81 -7.66
CA ASN A 110 26.89 40.46 -7.56
C ASN A 110 27.44 40.99 -8.92
N ARG A 111 26.79 40.67 -10.05
CA ARG A 111 27.08 41.24 -11.38
C ARG A 111 26.16 42.41 -11.72
N LYS A 112 25.77 43.25 -10.74
CA LYS A 112 25.14 44.55 -11.04
C LYS A 112 26.16 45.57 -11.57
N GLN A 113 26.65 45.31 -12.78
CA GLN A 113 26.96 46.35 -13.76
C GLN A 113 26.90 45.72 -15.15
N ASN A 114 25.70 45.67 -15.71
CA ASN A 114 25.37 46.04 -17.10
C ASN A 114 24.00 45.46 -17.46
N HIS A 115 23.02 46.36 -17.60
CA HIS A 115 21.72 46.20 -18.25
C HIS A 115 21.18 44.77 -18.39
N TYR A 116 20.39 44.31 -17.41
CA TYR A 116 19.42 43.24 -17.62
C TYR A 116 18.03 43.77 -17.23
N ASP A 117 17.09 43.70 -18.18
CA ASP A 117 15.78 44.33 -18.07
C ASP A 117 14.91 43.53 -17.08
N GLN A 118 14.80 44.06 -15.86
CA GLN A 118 14.19 43.39 -14.71
C GLN A 118 12.74 42.93 -14.98
N LYS A 119 12.07 43.55 -15.96
CA LYS A 119 10.70 43.25 -16.36
C LYS A 119 10.58 41.93 -17.12
N GLN A 120 11.55 41.57 -17.96
CA GLN A 120 11.55 40.27 -18.66
C GLN A 120 11.78 39.11 -17.69
N PHE A 121 12.60 39.31 -16.66
CA PHE A 121 12.92 38.23 -15.72
C PHE A 121 11.71 37.87 -14.85
N GLU A 122 10.94 38.85 -14.38
CA GLU A 122 9.72 38.61 -13.61
C GLU A 122 8.64 37.89 -14.45
N GLU A 123 8.52 38.23 -15.74
CA GLU A 123 7.58 37.58 -16.67
C GLU A 123 7.98 36.11 -16.93
N ILE A 124 9.28 35.84 -17.08
CA ILE A 124 9.80 34.47 -17.21
C ILE A 124 9.62 33.68 -15.91
N ILE A 125 9.81 34.30 -14.75
CA ILE A 125 9.57 33.69 -13.43
C ILE A 125 8.09 33.35 -13.26
N GLU A 126 7.17 34.21 -13.71
CA GLU A 126 5.73 33.92 -13.66
C GLU A 126 5.34 32.76 -14.58
N ILE A 127 5.84 32.75 -15.82
CA ILE A 127 5.59 31.65 -16.76
C ILE A 127 6.15 30.32 -16.22
N LEU A 128 7.33 30.35 -15.59
CA LEU A 128 7.92 29.17 -14.96
C LEU A 128 7.13 28.72 -13.73
N LYS A 129 6.62 29.64 -12.91
CA LYS A 129 5.73 29.31 -11.79
C LYS A 129 4.45 28.63 -12.29
N ILE A 130 3.81 29.17 -13.32
CA ILE A 130 2.59 28.59 -13.90
C ILE A 130 2.87 27.18 -14.42
N LYS A 131 3.89 27.02 -15.28
CA LYS A 131 4.26 25.71 -15.83
C LYS A 131 4.61 24.68 -14.77
N PHE A 132 5.35 25.08 -13.74
CA PHE A 132 5.74 24.18 -12.65
C PHE A 132 4.54 23.82 -11.77
N THR A 133 3.58 24.73 -11.59
CA THR A 133 2.35 24.44 -10.83
C THR A 133 1.45 23.49 -11.60
N ASP A 134 1.32 23.69 -12.92
CA ASP A 134 0.55 22.81 -13.81
C ASP A 134 1.16 21.40 -13.91
N GLU A 135 2.49 21.28 -14.06
CA GLU A 135 3.19 19.99 -14.05
C GLU A 135 3.11 19.30 -12.68
N LEU A 136 3.12 20.06 -11.58
CA LEU A 136 2.93 19.51 -10.24
C LEU A 136 1.49 19.01 -10.02
N GLU A 137 0.47 19.72 -10.49
CA GLU A 137 -0.92 19.26 -10.38
C GLU A 137 -1.19 18.03 -11.25
N GLU A 138 -0.53 17.90 -12.41
CA GLU A 138 -0.59 16.70 -13.24
C GLU A 138 0.09 15.50 -12.57
N LEU A 139 1.25 15.72 -11.95
CA LEU A 139 1.98 14.67 -11.20
C LEU A 139 1.27 14.26 -9.90
N ILE A 140 0.58 15.19 -9.24
CA ILE A 140 -0.23 14.91 -8.04
C ILE A 140 -1.52 14.19 -8.44
N SER A 141 -2.20 14.58 -9.52
CA SER A 141 -3.45 13.92 -9.94
C SER A 141 -3.23 12.52 -10.51
N THR A 142 -2.10 12.26 -11.17
CA THR A 142 -1.77 10.93 -11.71
C THR A 142 -1.31 9.95 -10.63
N ASN A 143 -0.65 10.41 -9.57
CA ASN A 143 -0.13 9.54 -8.49
C ASN A 143 -1.01 9.50 -7.24
N TYR A 144 -1.97 10.40 -7.10
CA TYR A 144 -2.71 10.61 -5.85
C TYR A 144 -4.22 10.73 -6.13
N ASN A 145 -4.86 9.62 -6.53
CA ASN A 145 -6.31 9.44 -6.34
C ASN A 145 -6.58 9.29 -4.83
N ILE A 146 -6.62 10.41 -4.10
CA ILE A 146 -7.26 10.41 -2.78
C ILE A 146 -8.76 10.38 -3.02
N GLU A 147 -9.34 9.20 -3.07
CA GLU A 147 -10.73 9.10 -2.64
C GLU A 147 -10.80 9.58 -1.19
N HIS A 148 -11.45 10.72 -0.98
CA HIS A 148 -11.94 11.09 0.33
C HIS A 148 -12.91 10.00 0.80
N HIS A 149 -12.40 8.96 1.46
CA HIS A 149 -13.20 8.15 2.37
C HIS A 149 -13.55 9.03 3.58
N ASN A 150 -14.56 9.89 3.38
CA ASN A 150 -15.34 10.42 4.48
C ASN A 150 -15.98 9.22 5.20
N ASP A 151 -15.62 9.05 6.46
CA ASP A 151 -16.26 8.11 7.37
C ASP A 151 -17.78 8.33 7.39
N ASN A 152 -18.51 7.40 6.76
CA ASN A 152 -19.88 7.11 7.11
C ASN A 152 -20.15 5.60 6.90
N PRO A 153 -20.48 4.84 7.96
CA PRO A 153 -20.47 3.39 7.91
C PRO A 153 -21.81 2.85 7.41
N LYS A 154 -21.99 2.70 6.09
CA LYS A 154 -23.03 1.81 5.55
C LYS A 154 -22.58 1.07 4.29
N GLN A 155 -22.88 -0.23 4.35
CA GLN A 155 -22.96 -1.24 3.29
C GLN A 155 -21.66 -1.89 2.80
N SER A 156 -21.48 -3.11 3.32
CA SER A 156 -20.87 -4.22 2.61
C SER A 156 -21.65 -4.51 1.33
N GLU A 157 -21.04 -4.29 0.18
CA GLU A 157 -21.28 -5.02 -1.07
C GLU A 157 -20.15 -4.66 -2.04
N ASN A 158 -19.53 -5.67 -2.64
CA ASN A 158 -18.41 -5.60 -3.61
C ASN A 158 -17.09 -4.96 -3.16
N TYR A 159 -16.28 -5.75 -2.43
CA TYR A 159 -14.83 -5.67 -2.59
C TYR A 159 -14.40 -6.63 -3.72
N GLU A 160 -14.62 -6.23 -4.96
CA GLU A 160 -13.59 -6.47 -5.97
C GLU A 160 -12.43 -5.58 -5.52
N SER A 161 -11.43 -6.20 -4.89
CA SER A 161 -10.17 -5.51 -4.68
C SER A 161 -9.66 -5.18 -6.07
N GLU A 162 -9.76 -3.92 -6.49
CA GLU A 162 -8.85 -3.35 -7.48
C GLU A 162 -7.45 -3.49 -6.88
N VAL A 163 -6.86 -4.67 -7.10
CA VAL A 163 -5.42 -4.83 -7.05
C VAL A 163 -4.97 -4.03 -8.26
N ASP A 164 -4.56 -2.78 -8.02
CA ASP A 164 -3.91 -1.96 -9.02
C ASP A 164 -2.77 -2.80 -9.63
N SER A 165 -2.91 -3.15 -10.90
CA SER A 165 -1.97 -4.00 -11.62
C SER A 165 -0.59 -3.36 -11.75
N ASN A 166 -0.47 -2.07 -11.45
CA ASN A 166 0.78 -1.33 -11.42
C ASN A 166 1.38 -1.23 -10.01
N ASP A 167 0.68 -1.64 -8.96
CA ASP A 167 1.17 -1.54 -7.58
C ASP A 167 2.14 -2.70 -7.28
N HIS A 168 3.40 -2.50 -7.64
CA HIS A 168 4.48 -3.44 -7.43
C HIS A 168 5.19 -3.12 -6.11
N VAL A 169 5.40 -4.13 -5.27
CA VAL A 169 6.29 -3.99 -4.11
C VAL A 169 7.69 -3.66 -4.64
N ASP A 170 8.22 -2.46 -4.33
CA ASP A 170 9.57 -2.11 -4.71
C ASP A 170 10.59 -2.96 -3.93
N ILE A 171 11.09 -3.99 -4.60
CA ILE A 171 12.08 -4.95 -4.08
C ILE A 171 13.38 -4.24 -3.67
N LYS A 172 13.75 -3.13 -4.33
CA LYS A 172 14.94 -2.35 -3.95
C LYS A 172 14.73 -1.66 -2.61
N LEU A 173 13.53 -1.13 -2.36
CA LEU A 173 13.19 -0.54 -1.07
C LEU A 173 13.08 -1.59 0.03
N TRP A 174 12.55 -2.77 -0.28
CA TRP A 174 12.47 -3.89 0.66
C TRP A 174 13.86 -4.29 1.20
N ASN A 175 14.86 -4.32 0.31
CA ASN A 175 16.25 -4.60 0.70
C ASN A 175 16.92 -3.46 1.50
N LYS A 176 16.32 -2.26 1.54
CA LYS A 176 16.79 -1.12 2.35
C LYS A 176 16.13 -1.03 3.74
N LEU A 177 15.20 -1.94 4.08
CA LEU A 177 14.56 -1.97 5.40
C LEU A 177 15.56 -2.39 6.48
N ASN A 178 15.53 -1.70 7.62
CA ASN A 178 16.39 -2.00 8.78
C ASN A 178 15.57 -2.35 10.02
N GLU A 179 16.25 -2.75 11.11
CA GLU A 179 15.61 -3.16 12.37
C GLU A 179 14.73 -2.05 13.00
N LYS A 180 15.08 -0.77 12.80
CA LYS A 180 14.29 0.37 13.31
C LYS A 180 12.97 0.51 12.55
N ASP A 181 12.98 0.22 11.25
CA ASP A 181 11.78 0.24 10.42
C ASP A 181 10.86 -0.93 10.76
N MET A 182 11.43 -2.11 10.99
CA MET A 182 10.68 -3.29 11.46
C MET A 182 9.94 -3.04 12.78
N LYS A 183 10.53 -2.27 13.71
CA LYS A 183 9.88 -1.91 14.98
C LYS A 183 8.68 -0.98 14.84
N LYS A 184 8.53 -0.29 13.70
CA LYS A 184 7.40 0.60 13.41
C LYS A 184 6.26 -0.10 12.66
N MET A 185 6.49 -1.30 12.15
CA MET A 185 5.50 -2.03 11.38
C MET A 185 4.30 -2.39 12.25
N PRO A 186 3.07 -2.40 11.68
CA PRO A 186 1.90 -2.89 12.41
C PRO A 186 2.15 -4.33 12.84
N VAL A 187 1.88 -4.62 14.11
CA VAL A 187 2.04 -5.96 14.64
C VAL A 187 0.99 -6.86 14.00
N ILE A 188 1.42 -7.64 13.03
CA ILE A 188 0.70 -8.82 12.57
C ILE A 188 1.02 -9.88 13.63
N ALA A 189 0.15 -10.02 14.63
CA ALA A 189 0.28 -11.11 15.58
C ALA A 189 0.26 -12.44 14.80
N ALA A 190 1.15 -13.36 15.18
CA ALA A 190 1.19 -14.73 14.71
C ALA A 190 0.77 -15.65 15.86
#